data_AF-A0A016TSG0-F1
#
_entry.id   AF-A0A016TSG0-F1
#
_cell.length_a   1.000
_cell.length_b   1.000
_cell.length_c   1.000
_cell.angle_alpha   90.00
_cell.angle_beta   90.00
_cell.angle_gamma   90.00
#
_symmetry.space_group_name_H-M   'P 1'
#
loop_
_entity.id
_entity.type
_entity.pdbx_description
1 polymer ?
#
loop_
_entity_poly.entity_id
_entity_poly.type
_entity_poly.pdbx_seq_one_letter_code
_entity_poly.pdbx_strand_id
1 'polypeptide(L)'
;MKAAYDKRNNVDARKLPKTGDRVLLKLPRERANKNFPKLCEPWGGPYRVIETSDNSALISNINEKEEPIRIPFDALVVVPNEVEHVQLKSKTKRVKRRQAVSKSIYCRATVHGDGDTAPLGLFFCCPGKHEMRGSANYSFSCTVHDKRFKDVVQDAIETIGKIQFHSIYGLARLISIYEQEKNDERRRFLMLDPSYEFLTVSGAQKAFTFFKHCCDHVFRSLACHDGSVLSLPHDGGTGFPVEQLNDVNNEGVKYAKLHSWEDVAVATNPKKVLLILPDAFRTINSVFKARDDVEFSVYSKLSDVSATLQRTDARICVFIAPATDVTPPKKEWFRLASSLANAARNGMKIVAVAPPRGDDGYDQNRMETNEAIDLARKTASLMKQNLISLIPVIESVKEPSHGPAAHPRVSAADAYTAAVIKEYFNMLRDYIRAEVQLPELDTSSRTVRSRQYFKQRKEKKRAEEKVQGGRVVKQHRFNFRMTAPTPYAMLPQGIFTQWNPMMGMYPGQFGNTRARRGRGGSSRRPPHH
;
A
#
# COMPACT_ATOMS: atom_id res chain seq x y z
N MET A 1 -12.79 -45.14 20.01
CA MET A 1 -14.22 -45.12 20.39
C MET A 1 -15.11 -45.70 19.29
N LYS A 2 -15.06 -45.20 18.04
CA LYS A 2 -15.86 -45.71 16.91
C LYS A 2 -15.66 -47.20 16.60
N ALA A 3 -14.42 -47.70 16.49
CA ALA A 3 -14.16 -49.12 16.20
C ALA A 3 -14.70 -50.09 17.28
N ALA A 4 -14.73 -49.64 18.55
CA ALA A 4 -15.29 -50.43 19.64
C ALA A 4 -16.83 -50.47 19.58
N TYR A 5 -17.47 -49.37 19.16
CA TYR A 5 -18.92 -49.31 18.91
C TYR A 5 -19.32 -50.18 17.70
N ASP A 6 -18.58 -50.06 16.59
CA ASP A 6 -18.85 -50.79 15.35
C ASP A 6 -18.77 -52.31 15.57
N LYS A 7 -17.77 -52.76 16.37
CA LYS A 7 -17.63 -54.16 16.79
C LYS A 7 -18.73 -54.62 17.75
N ARG A 8 -19.27 -53.73 18.59
CA ARG A 8 -20.30 -54.07 19.59
C ARG A 8 -21.70 -54.16 18.99
N ASN A 9 -21.94 -53.44 17.89
CA ASN A 9 -23.24 -53.35 17.23
C ASN A 9 -23.29 -54.07 15.86
N ASN A 10 -22.28 -54.89 15.53
CA ASN A 10 -22.18 -55.58 14.24
C ASN A 10 -22.46 -54.67 13.04
N VAL A 11 -21.88 -53.46 13.06
CA VAL A 11 -22.03 -52.49 11.97
C VAL A 11 -21.21 -52.98 10.78
N ASP A 12 -21.85 -53.76 9.90
CA ASP A 12 -21.22 -54.26 8.70
C ASP A 12 -21.05 -53.12 7.69
N ALA A 13 -19.80 -52.75 7.40
CA ALA A 13 -19.46 -51.72 6.42
C ALA A 13 -19.91 -52.08 5.00
N ARG A 14 -20.30 -53.34 4.75
CA ARG A 14 -20.81 -53.83 3.46
C ARG A 14 -22.33 -53.78 3.35
N LYS A 15 -23.05 -53.39 4.41
CA LYS A 15 -24.51 -53.30 4.37
C LYS A 15 -24.92 -52.10 3.53
N LEU A 16 -25.30 -52.37 2.28
CA LEU A 16 -25.82 -51.35 1.37
C LEU A 16 -27.15 -50.80 1.91
N PRO A 17 -27.35 -49.47 1.87
CA PRO A 17 -28.59 -48.85 2.31
C PRO A 17 -29.76 -49.32 1.43
N LYS A 18 -30.89 -49.61 2.06
CA LYS A 18 -32.15 -49.99 1.40
C LYS A 18 -33.13 -48.81 1.40
N THR A 19 -34.11 -48.85 0.50
CA THR A 19 -35.21 -47.89 0.51
C THR A 19 -35.89 -47.84 1.88
N GLY A 20 -36.04 -46.65 2.44
CA GLY A 20 -36.59 -46.40 3.77
C GLY A 20 -35.56 -46.34 4.89
N ASP A 21 -34.31 -46.78 4.67
CA ASP A 21 -33.25 -46.70 5.67
C ASP A 21 -32.87 -45.25 5.99
N ARG A 22 -32.41 -45.06 7.23
CA ARG A 22 -31.86 -43.79 7.71
C ARG A 22 -30.35 -43.80 7.47
N VAL A 23 -29.80 -42.73 6.90
CA VAL A 23 -28.38 -42.63 6.56
C VAL A 23 -27.77 -41.29 6.95
N LEU A 24 -26.48 -41.28 7.25
CA LEU A 24 -25.65 -40.08 7.39
C LEU A 24 -24.81 -39.88 6.13
N LEU A 25 -24.67 -38.62 5.72
CA LEU A 25 -23.91 -38.22 4.53
C LEU A 25 -22.55 -37.64 4.94
N LYS A 26 -21.47 -38.11 4.33
CA LYS A 26 -20.14 -37.51 4.53
C LYS A 26 -20.03 -36.18 3.77
N LEU A 27 -19.84 -35.06 4.48
CA LEU A 27 -19.70 -33.74 3.89
C LEU A 27 -18.23 -33.47 3.45
N PRO A 28 -18.01 -32.84 2.29
CA PRO A 28 -16.68 -32.33 1.91
C PRO A 28 -16.13 -31.35 2.95
N ARG A 29 -14.80 -31.39 3.20
CA ARG A 29 -14.12 -30.58 4.24
C ARG A 29 -14.45 -29.09 4.19
N GLU A 30 -14.60 -28.53 3.00
CA GLU A 30 -14.91 -27.11 2.77
C GLU A 30 -16.30 -26.72 3.29
N ARG A 31 -17.29 -27.63 3.24
CA ARG A 31 -18.64 -27.39 3.77
C ARG A 31 -18.71 -27.61 5.28
N ALA A 32 -17.94 -28.56 5.82
CA ALA A 32 -17.90 -28.82 7.27
C ALA A 32 -17.35 -27.61 8.06
N ASN A 33 -16.31 -26.97 7.55
CA ASN A 33 -15.67 -25.81 8.21
C ASN A 33 -16.54 -24.54 8.22
N LYS A 34 -17.54 -24.45 7.33
CA LYS A 34 -18.43 -23.28 7.25
C LYS A 34 -19.43 -23.24 8.41
N ASN A 35 -19.89 -24.39 8.87
CA ASN A 35 -20.97 -24.46 9.87
C ASN A 35 -20.43 -24.52 11.31
N PHE A 36 -19.36 -25.29 11.56
CA PHE A 36 -18.79 -25.42 12.90
C PHE A 36 -17.25 -25.50 12.86
N PRO A 37 -16.54 -24.37 12.75
CA PRO A 37 -15.08 -24.35 12.59
C PRO A 37 -14.28 -24.94 13.77
N LYS A 38 -14.94 -25.27 14.89
CA LYS A 38 -14.33 -25.90 16.07
C LYS A 38 -14.87 -27.31 16.38
N LEU A 39 -15.88 -27.79 15.65
CA LEU A 39 -16.49 -29.11 15.81
C LEU A 39 -16.54 -29.78 14.44
N CYS A 40 -15.41 -30.33 13.99
CA CYS A 40 -15.28 -30.95 12.68
C CYS A 40 -15.86 -32.38 12.67
N GLU A 41 -17.18 -32.53 12.84
CA GLU A 41 -17.83 -33.80 12.51
C GLU A 41 -18.08 -33.84 10.98
N PRO A 42 -17.45 -34.77 10.23
CA PRO A 42 -17.52 -34.79 8.78
C PRO A 42 -18.83 -35.38 8.25
N TRP A 43 -19.83 -35.58 9.10
CA TRP A 43 -21.10 -36.21 8.79
C TRP A 43 -22.24 -35.21 8.93
N GLY A 44 -23.08 -35.11 7.91
CA GLY A 44 -24.32 -34.34 7.90
C GLY A 44 -25.53 -35.26 7.84
N GLY A 45 -26.70 -34.73 8.20
CA GLY A 45 -27.95 -35.48 8.24
C GLY A 45 -28.30 -35.99 9.63
N PRO A 46 -29.55 -36.46 9.82
CA PRO A 46 -29.99 -37.69 9.18
C PRO A 46 -30.81 -37.50 7.90
N TYR A 47 -30.56 -38.35 6.91
CA TYR A 47 -31.31 -38.45 5.66
C TYR A 47 -32.09 -39.76 5.59
N ARG A 48 -33.14 -39.80 4.77
CA ARG A 48 -33.90 -41.00 4.44
C ARG A 48 -33.69 -41.39 2.99
N VAL A 49 -33.45 -42.67 2.75
CA VAL A 49 -33.28 -43.23 1.40
C VAL A 49 -34.66 -43.38 0.74
N ILE A 50 -34.86 -42.70 -0.39
CA ILE A 50 -36.10 -42.76 -1.17
C ILE A 50 -35.99 -43.85 -2.23
N GLU A 51 -34.85 -43.93 -2.91
CA GLU A 51 -34.59 -44.90 -3.97
C GLU A 51 -33.15 -45.38 -3.93
N THR A 52 -32.93 -46.63 -4.29
CA THR A 52 -31.59 -47.24 -4.41
C THR A 52 -31.36 -47.69 -5.84
N SER A 53 -30.17 -47.38 -6.35
CA SER A 53 -29.63 -47.88 -7.62
C SER A 53 -28.44 -48.81 -7.32
N ASP A 54 -27.78 -49.35 -8.34
CA ASP A 54 -26.72 -50.35 -8.19
C ASP A 54 -25.50 -49.83 -7.40
N ASN A 55 -25.23 -48.52 -7.46
CA ASN A 55 -24.05 -47.89 -6.83
C ASN A 55 -24.34 -46.60 -6.04
N SER A 56 -25.61 -46.19 -5.95
CA SER A 56 -26.00 -44.91 -5.35
C SER A 56 -27.41 -44.95 -4.76
N ALA A 57 -27.68 -44.04 -3.83
CA ALA A 57 -29.01 -43.82 -3.26
C ALA A 57 -29.47 -42.39 -3.49
N LEU A 58 -30.76 -42.22 -3.79
CA LEU A 58 -31.44 -40.94 -3.71
C LEU A 58 -31.89 -40.72 -2.27
N ILE A 59 -31.37 -39.67 -1.64
CA ILE A 59 -31.61 -39.36 -0.23
C ILE A 59 -32.32 -38.01 -0.08
N SER A 60 -33.21 -37.89 0.89
CA SER A 60 -33.85 -36.63 1.26
C SER A 60 -33.66 -36.35 2.76
N ASN A 61 -33.46 -35.08 3.10
CA ASN A 61 -33.21 -34.64 4.46
C ASN A 61 -34.49 -34.84 5.29
N ILE A 62 -34.37 -35.47 6.46
CA ILE A 62 -35.55 -35.76 7.31
C ILE A 62 -36.07 -34.48 7.98
N ASN A 63 -35.20 -33.50 8.21
CA ASN A 63 -35.53 -32.30 8.98
C ASN A 63 -35.90 -31.09 8.11
N GLU A 64 -35.35 -31.03 6.89
CA GLU A 64 -35.50 -29.89 5.99
C GLU A 64 -36.10 -30.34 4.65
N LYS A 65 -36.99 -29.52 4.09
CA LYS A 65 -37.59 -29.77 2.76
C LYS A 65 -36.59 -29.38 1.67
N GLU A 66 -35.46 -30.07 1.61
CA GLU A 66 -34.47 -29.94 0.55
C GLU A 66 -34.78 -30.91 -0.60
N GLU A 67 -34.39 -30.52 -1.82
CA GLU A 67 -34.52 -31.39 -2.98
C GLU A 67 -33.70 -32.69 -2.79
N PRO A 68 -34.24 -33.87 -3.17
CA PRO A 68 -33.53 -35.13 -3.01
C PRO A 68 -32.20 -35.15 -3.79
N ILE A 69 -31.13 -35.59 -3.12
CA ILE A 69 -29.78 -35.63 -3.70
C ILE A 69 -29.39 -37.09 -3.94
N ARG A 70 -28.82 -37.40 -5.11
CA ARG A 70 -28.30 -38.74 -5.41
C ARG A 70 -26.82 -38.83 -5.03
N ILE A 71 -26.49 -39.79 -4.17
CA ILE A 71 -25.15 -39.93 -3.57
C ILE A 71 -24.65 -41.37 -3.70
N PRO A 72 -23.36 -41.60 -4.06
CA PRO A 72 -22.74 -42.91 -4.05
C PRO A 72 -22.73 -43.56 -2.65
N PHE A 73 -22.83 -44.90 -2.58
CA PHE A 73 -22.89 -45.61 -1.29
C PHE A 73 -21.68 -45.35 -0.37
N ASP A 74 -20.49 -45.10 -0.94
CA ASP A 74 -19.26 -44.84 -0.19
C ASP A 74 -19.32 -43.59 0.71
N ALA A 75 -20.24 -42.66 0.40
CA ALA A 75 -20.45 -41.44 1.17
C ALA A 75 -21.60 -41.55 2.18
N LEU A 76 -22.23 -42.72 2.31
CA LEU A 76 -23.40 -42.98 3.17
C LEU A 76 -23.09 -43.99 4.26
N VAL A 77 -23.65 -43.77 5.45
CA VAL A 77 -23.60 -44.72 6.57
C VAL A 77 -25.00 -44.95 7.10
N VAL A 78 -25.45 -46.21 7.11
CA VAL A 78 -26.77 -46.61 7.64
C VAL A 78 -26.79 -46.41 9.16
N VAL A 79 -27.80 -45.69 9.63
CA VAL A 79 -28.09 -45.47 11.04
C VAL A 79 -28.95 -46.63 11.55
N PRO A 80 -28.50 -47.38 12.57
CA PRO A 80 -29.26 -48.47 13.16
C PRO A 80 -30.62 -48.01 13.68
N ASN A 81 -31.62 -48.89 13.65
CA ASN A 81 -32.99 -48.51 13.98
C ASN A 81 -33.18 -48.15 15.46
N GLU A 82 -32.29 -48.64 16.32
CA GLU A 82 -32.24 -48.47 17.76
C GLU A 82 -31.88 -47.04 18.19
N VAL A 83 -31.38 -46.21 17.26
CA VAL A 83 -31.09 -44.79 17.53
C VAL A 83 -32.36 -43.97 17.31
N GLU A 84 -33.02 -43.58 18.40
CA GLU A 84 -34.18 -42.69 18.37
C GLU A 84 -33.81 -41.28 17.88
N HIS A 85 -34.75 -40.63 17.18
CA HIS A 85 -34.61 -39.24 16.75
C HIS A 85 -34.76 -38.28 17.94
N VAL A 86 -33.71 -38.18 18.76
CA VAL A 86 -33.63 -37.09 19.72
C VAL A 86 -33.17 -35.86 18.94
N GLN A 87 -34.11 -34.95 18.64
CA GLN A 87 -33.72 -33.59 18.28
C GLN A 87 -32.88 -33.05 19.45
N LEU A 88 -31.57 -32.90 19.24
CA LEU A 88 -30.70 -32.19 20.16
C LEU A 88 -31.12 -30.72 20.16
N LYS A 89 -32.18 -30.41 20.92
CA LYS A 89 -32.49 -29.04 21.32
C LYS A 89 -31.33 -28.62 22.21
N SER A 90 -30.34 -27.96 21.62
CA SER A 90 -29.30 -27.31 22.40
C SER A 90 -30.01 -26.29 23.29
N LYS A 91 -30.19 -26.65 24.57
CA LYS A 91 -30.55 -25.68 25.62
C LYS A 91 -29.33 -24.83 25.94
N THR A 92 -28.70 -24.25 24.92
CA THR A 92 -27.93 -23.03 25.15
C THR A 92 -28.97 -21.93 25.24
N LYS A 93 -29.52 -21.72 26.46
CA LYS A 93 -29.91 -20.38 26.84
C LYS A 93 -28.61 -19.58 26.72
N ARG A 94 -28.36 -18.99 25.54
CA ARG A 94 -27.59 -17.77 25.46
C ARG A 94 -28.33 -16.87 26.42
N VAL A 95 -27.81 -16.75 27.64
CA VAL A 95 -28.20 -15.67 28.53
C VAL A 95 -28.20 -14.47 27.61
N LYS A 96 -29.37 -13.85 27.38
CA LYS A 96 -29.41 -12.51 26.85
C LYS A 96 -28.52 -11.78 27.84
N ARG A 97 -27.25 -11.60 27.46
CA ARG A 97 -26.34 -10.70 28.14
C ARG A 97 -27.21 -9.47 28.21
N ARG A 98 -27.60 -9.08 29.43
CA ARG A 98 -28.41 -7.88 29.64
C ARG A 98 -27.86 -6.89 28.63
N GLN A 99 -28.70 -6.36 27.74
CA GLN A 99 -28.34 -5.13 27.07
C GLN A 99 -27.87 -4.27 28.23
N ALA A 100 -26.56 -4.06 28.28
CA ALA A 100 -26.02 -3.15 29.24
C ALA A 100 -26.76 -1.88 28.85
N VAL A 101 -27.68 -1.44 29.72
CA VAL A 101 -27.98 -0.02 29.84
C VAL A 101 -26.64 0.65 29.58
N SER A 102 -26.58 1.52 28.58
CA SER A 102 -25.36 2.19 28.13
C SER A 102 -24.76 2.97 29.29
N LYS A 103 -24.13 2.26 30.22
CA LYS A 103 -23.22 2.80 31.18
C LYS A 103 -22.03 3.10 30.30
N SER A 104 -21.80 4.39 30.08
CA SER A 104 -20.52 4.94 29.65
C SER A 104 -19.40 4.06 30.19
N ILE A 105 -18.85 3.20 29.33
CA ILE A 105 -17.67 2.41 29.68
C ILE A 105 -16.54 3.41 29.54
N TYR A 106 -16.18 4.05 30.65
CA TYR A 106 -14.92 4.76 30.75
C TYR A 106 -13.82 3.73 30.48
N CYS A 107 -13.10 3.91 29.38
CA CYS A 107 -12.04 3.03 28.91
C CYS A 107 -10.94 2.98 29.98
N ARG A 108 -10.86 1.89 30.75
CA ARG A 108 -9.76 1.69 31.71
C ARG A 108 -8.54 1.13 30.99
N ALA A 109 -7.49 1.93 30.88
CA ALA A 109 -6.14 1.44 30.60
C ALA A 109 -5.58 0.88 31.93
N THR A 110 -5.87 -0.37 32.27
CA THR A 110 -5.44 -0.92 33.56
C THR A 110 -3.93 -1.19 33.58
N VAL A 111 -3.23 -0.62 34.56
CA VAL A 111 -2.05 -1.24 35.16
C VAL A 111 -2.22 -1.17 36.68
N HIS A 112 -1.74 -2.21 37.38
CA HIS A 112 -1.74 -2.28 38.84
C HIS A 112 -0.92 -1.13 39.44
N GLY A 113 -1.55 -0.33 40.31
CA GLY A 113 -0.87 0.64 41.17
C GLY A 113 -0.83 2.05 40.59
N ASP A 114 -1.31 3.01 41.39
CA ASP A 114 -1.16 4.46 41.28
C ASP A 114 -1.88 5.20 40.12
N GLY A 115 -3.15 5.51 40.36
CA GLY A 115 -3.90 6.57 39.66
C GLY A 115 -4.90 6.11 38.61
N ASP A 116 -5.92 6.94 38.33
CA ASP A 116 -6.84 6.71 37.22
C ASP A 116 -6.14 7.10 35.90
N THR A 117 -5.62 6.10 35.19
CA THR A 117 -4.98 6.22 33.88
C THR A 117 -5.97 6.14 32.71
N ALA A 118 -7.28 6.01 32.99
CA ALA A 118 -8.32 6.02 31.95
C ALA A 118 -8.24 7.25 31.01
N PRO A 119 -7.89 8.46 31.47
CA PRO A 119 -7.69 9.62 30.60
C PRO A 119 -6.53 9.50 29.60
N LEU A 120 -5.62 8.55 29.78
CA LEU A 120 -4.48 8.32 28.90
C LEU A 120 -4.75 7.29 27.79
N GLY A 121 -5.97 6.77 27.70
CA GLY A 121 -6.38 5.89 26.62
C GLY A 121 -6.80 6.66 25.37
N LEU A 122 -6.41 6.18 24.20
CA LEU A 122 -6.75 6.76 22.89
C LEU A 122 -8.26 7.00 22.71
N PHE A 123 -9.09 6.10 23.26
CA PHE A 123 -10.54 6.17 23.16
C PHE A 123 -11.20 6.95 24.31
N PHE A 124 -10.41 7.62 25.15
CA PHE A 124 -10.93 8.47 26.22
C PHE A 124 -11.75 9.63 25.63
N CYS A 125 -12.98 9.76 26.12
CA CYS A 125 -13.82 10.93 25.93
C CYS A 125 -13.86 11.70 27.25
N CYS A 126 -13.56 13.00 27.19
CA CYS A 126 -13.65 13.84 28.38
C CYS A 126 -15.09 13.88 28.90
N PRO A 127 -15.35 13.73 30.20
CA PRO A 127 -16.70 13.91 30.74
C PRO A 127 -17.12 15.40 30.86
N GLY A 128 -16.21 16.34 30.61
CA GLY A 128 -16.46 17.78 30.70
C GLY A 128 -16.25 18.33 32.12
N LYS A 129 -17.02 19.37 32.46
CA LYS A 129 -17.02 19.98 33.80
C LYS A 129 -17.87 19.12 34.73
N HIS A 130 -17.24 18.29 35.54
CA HIS A 130 -17.93 17.54 36.58
C HIS A 130 -17.21 17.74 37.90
N GLU A 131 -17.95 18.05 38.97
CA GLU A 131 -17.48 17.81 40.32
C GLU A 131 -17.47 16.29 40.52
N MET A 132 -16.30 15.71 40.76
CA MET A 132 -16.22 14.33 41.22
C MET A 132 -16.73 14.29 42.67
N ARG A 133 -18.00 13.95 42.82
CA ARG A 133 -18.63 13.69 44.13
C ARG A 133 -18.01 12.41 44.72
N GLY A 134 -16.94 12.53 45.50
CA GLY A 134 -16.51 11.42 46.36
C GLY A 134 -15.07 11.37 46.89
N SER A 135 -14.08 12.12 46.37
CA SER A 135 -12.70 11.93 46.88
C SER A 135 -11.74 13.11 46.82
N ALA A 136 -12.09 14.25 46.21
CA ALA A 136 -11.35 15.50 46.41
C ALA A 136 -12.21 16.69 45.98
N ASN A 137 -12.14 17.81 46.70
CA ASN A 137 -12.76 19.10 46.35
C ASN A 137 -12.07 19.75 45.13
N TYR A 138 -11.96 19.04 44.02
CA TYR A 138 -11.37 19.54 42.79
C TYR A 138 -12.43 19.62 41.69
N SER A 139 -12.67 20.84 41.21
CA SER A 139 -13.45 21.11 40.02
C SER A 139 -12.58 20.91 38.78
N PHE A 140 -13.02 20.08 37.85
CA PHE A 140 -12.41 19.98 36.52
C PHE A 140 -12.98 21.06 35.59
N SER A 141 -12.10 21.80 34.92
CA SER A 141 -12.41 22.92 34.02
C SER A 141 -12.07 22.59 32.56
N CYS A 142 -12.47 21.41 32.09
CA CYS A 142 -12.18 20.97 30.74
C CYS A 142 -12.97 21.78 29.70
N THR A 143 -12.29 22.24 28.64
CA THR A 143 -12.89 23.02 27.53
C THR A 143 -12.95 22.25 26.21
N VAL A 144 -12.48 21.00 26.20
CA VAL A 144 -12.31 20.20 24.97
C VAL A 144 -13.61 19.99 24.18
N HIS A 145 -14.77 19.92 24.83
CA HIS A 145 -16.08 19.78 24.16
C HIS A 145 -16.49 21.00 23.35
N ASP A 146 -15.99 22.17 23.74
CA ASP A 146 -16.27 23.43 23.04
C ASP A 146 -15.30 23.64 21.87
N LYS A 147 -14.27 22.78 21.74
CA LYS A 147 -13.27 22.87 20.68
C LYS A 147 -13.74 22.22 19.40
N ARG A 148 -13.29 22.79 18.29
CA ARG A 148 -13.47 22.30 16.93
C ARG A 148 -12.11 22.13 16.29
N PHE A 149 -12.08 21.49 15.12
CA PHE A 149 -10.83 21.29 14.40
C PHE A 149 -10.10 22.61 14.06
N LYS A 150 -10.84 23.73 13.89
CA LYS A 150 -10.26 25.07 13.69
C LYS A 150 -9.42 25.56 14.87
N ASP A 151 -9.73 25.12 16.09
CA ASP A 151 -8.95 25.47 17.29
C ASP A 151 -7.60 24.71 17.34
N VAL A 152 -7.49 23.62 16.58
CA VAL A 152 -6.28 22.79 16.46
C VAL A 152 -5.45 23.26 15.27
N VAL A 153 -6.11 23.53 14.14
CA VAL A 153 -5.49 24.00 12.91
C VAL A 153 -6.19 25.28 12.46
N GLN A 154 -5.58 26.42 12.78
CA GLN A 154 -6.17 27.75 12.54
C GLN A 154 -6.39 28.02 11.05
N ASP A 155 -5.49 27.52 10.20
CA ASP A 155 -5.53 27.66 8.73
C ASP A 155 -6.51 26.69 8.05
N ALA A 156 -7.24 25.86 8.81
CA ALA A 156 -8.21 24.95 8.23
C ALA A 156 -9.37 25.72 7.58
N ILE A 157 -9.72 25.33 6.35
CA ILE A 157 -10.90 25.86 5.63
C ILE A 157 -12.14 25.69 6.50
N GLU A 158 -13.05 26.67 6.47
CA GLU A 158 -14.19 26.77 7.38
C GLU A 158 -15.03 25.49 7.50
N THR A 159 -15.20 24.74 6.40
CA THR A 159 -15.95 23.48 6.41
C THR A 159 -15.25 22.36 7.19
N ILE A 160 -13.92 22.26 7.08
CA ILE A 160 -13.09 21.33 7.85
C ILE A 160 -12.98 21.83 9.29
N GLY A 161 -12.78 23.12 9.49
CA GLY A 161 -12.63 23.74 10.81
C GLY A 161 -13.85 23.58 11.72
N LYS A 162 -15.05 23.39 11.15
CA LYS A 162 -16.29 23.16 11.91
C LYS A 162 -16.43 21.75 12.49
N ILE A 163 -15.61 20.79 12.05
CA ILE A 163 -15.67 19.38 12.48
C ILE A 163 -15.37 19.29 13.98
N GLN A 164 -16.21 18.54 14.69
CA GLN A 164 -16.07 18.26 16.12
C GLN A 164 -15.34 16.93 16.35
N PHE A 165 -14.68 16.82 17.49
CA PHE A 165 -14.05 15.60 17.97
C PHE A 165 -14.34 15.43 19.45
N HIS A 166 -14.52 14.19 19.89
CA HIS A 166 -14.95 13.87 21.25
C HIS A 166 -13.93 13.02 22.02
N SER A 167 -12.99 12.40 21.31
CA SER A 167 -11.94 11.55 21.87
C SER A 167 -10.57 11.89 21.31
N ILE A 168 -9.53 11.43 22.00
CA ILE A 168 -8.14 11.58 21.56
C ILE A 168 -7.95 10.90 20.19
N TYR A 169 -8.52 9.71 20.00
CA TYR A 169 -8.54 8.99 18.73
C TYR A 169 -9.20 9.80 17.62
N GLY A 170 -10.39 10.35 17.88
CA GLY A 170 -11.11 11.15 16.90
C GLY A 170 -10.28 12.34 16.43
N LEU A 171 -9.65 13.06 17.35
CA LEU A 171 -8.76 14.15 16.98
C LEU A 171 -7.50 13.66 16.25
N ALA A 172 -6.85 12.62 16.75
CA ALA A 172 -5.64 12.06 16.15
C ALA A 172 -5.87 11.63 14.70
N ARG A 173 -6.99 10.96 14.43
CA ARG A 173 -7.46 10.59 13.09
C ARG A 173 -7.62 11.81 12.19
N LEU A 174 -8.32 12.85 12.66
CA LEU A 174 -8.53 14.08 11.89
C LEU A 174 -7.21 14.78 11.53
N ILE A 175 -6.30 14.93 12.50
CA ILE A 175 -4.96 15.51 12.29
C ILE A 175 -4.19 14.67 11.26
N SER A 176 -4.22 13.35 11.41
CA SER A 176 -3.54 12.42 10.50
C SER A 176 -3.98 12.60 9.06
N ILE A 177 -5.29 12.64 8.82
CA ILE A 177 -5.86 12.83 7.47
C ILE A 177 -5.49 14.21 6.93
N TYR A 178 -5.62 15.25 7.75
CA TYR A 178 -5.38 16.63 7.35
C TYR A 178 -3.93 16.86 6.90
N GLU A 179 -2.96 16.35 7.66
CA GLU A 179 -1.54 16.51 7.34
C GLU A 179 -1.13 15.75 6.07
N GLN A 180 -1.75 14.58 5.87
CA GLN A 180 -1.37 13.63 4.84
C GLN A 180 -1.99 13.90 3.48
N GLU A 181 -3.30 14.16 3.43
CA GLU A 181 -3.97 14.48 2.19
C GLU A 181 -3.62 15.92 1.78
N LYS A 182 -3.49 16.21 0.48
CA LYS A 182 -3.20 17.56 -0.02
C LYS A 182 -4.43 18.24 -0.58
N ASN A 183 -5.33 17.46 -1.19
CA ASN A 183 -6.54 18.00 -1.80
C ASN A 183 -7.59 18.31 -0.71
N ASP A 184 -8.03 19.56 -0.64
CA ASP A 184 -8.97 20.01 0.41
C ASP A 184 -10.35 19.36 0.34
N GLU A 185 -10.85 19.08 -0.86
CA GLU A 185 -12.14 18.39 -1.03
C GLU A 185 -12.03 16.93 -0.59
N ARG A 186 -10.94 16.26 -0.97
CA ARG A 186 -10.65 14.88 -0.53
C ARG A 186 -10.40 14.82 0.97
N ARG A 187 -9.65 15.76 1.55
CA ARG A 187 -9.48 15.91 3.02
C ARG A 187 -10.83 15.96 3.69
N ARG A 188 -11.70 16.88 3.25
CA ARG A 188 -13.03 17.08 3.81
C ARG A 188 -13.85 15.80 3.73
N PHE A 189 -13.87 15.13 2.57
CA PHE A 189 -14.60 13.89 2.38
C PHE A 189 -14.12 12.79 3.34
N LEU A 190 -12.80 12.56 3.41
CA LEU A 190 -12.20 11.53 4.26
C LEU A 190 -12.39 11.83 5.75
N MET A 191 -12.28 13.09 6.16
CA MET A 191 -12.46 13.50 7.57
C MET A 191 -13.91 13.29 8.04
N LEU A 192 -14.89 13.51 7.15
CA LEU A 192 -16.31 13.33 7.45
C LEU A 192 -16.78 11.87 7.41
N ASP A 193 -16.08 10.99 6.69
CA ASP A 193 -16.39 9.56 6.63
C ASP A 193 -15.87 8.85 7.90
N PRO A 194 -16.74 8.40 8.83
CA PRO A 194 -16.30 7.73 10.06
C PRO A 194 -15.67 6.36 9.79
N SER A 195 -15.96 5.74 8.64
CA SER A 195 -15.43 4.42 8.28
C SER A 195 -14.00 4.46 7.74
N TYR A 196 -13.52 5.66 7.39
CA TYR A 196 -12.17 5.84 6.92
C TYR A 196 -11.19 5.87 8.09
N GLU A 197 -10.69 4.70 8.47
CA GLU A 197 -9.76 4.56 9.59
C GLU A 197 -8.31 4.81 9.12
N PHE A 198 -7.70 5.86 9.65
CA PHE A 198 -6.32 6.27 9.36
C PHE A 198 -5.73 6.99 10.58
N LEU A 199 -4.60 6.49 11.09
CA LEU A 199 -4.03 7.00 12.34
C LEU A 199 -2.50 7.08 12.32
N THR A 200 -2.03 8.32 12.37
CA THR A 200 -0.74 8.95 12.72
C THR A 200 -0.07 8.61 14.06
N VAL A 201 1.22 8.23 14.16
CA VAL A 201 1.97 8.44 15.42
C VAL A 201 2.05 9.95 15.69
N SER A 202 2.44 10.74 14.69
CA SER A 202 2.46 12.22 14.77
C SER A 202 1.07 12.78 15.10
N GLY A 203 0.02 12.25 14.46
CA GLY A 203 -1.36 12.64 14.75
C GLY A 203 -1.77 12.36 16.20
N ALA A 204 -1.40 11.19 16.75
CA ALA A 204 -1.65 10.86 18.14
C ALA A 204 -0.85 11.74 19.11
N GLN A 205 0.43 11.97 18.85
CA GLN A 205 1.28 12.88 19.63
C GLN A 205 0.64 14.27 19.74
N LYS A 206 0.22 14.86 18.60
CA LYS A 206 -0.45 16.15 18.55
C LYS A 206 -1.79 16.15 19.29
N ALA A 207 -2.58 15.10 19.13
CA ALA A 207 -3.87 14.97 19.81
C ALA A 207 -3.70 14.89 21.33
N PHE A 208 -2.74 14.10 21.83
CA PHE A 208 -2.45 14.04 23.27
C PHE A 208 -1.95 15.37 23.82
N THR A 209 -1.06 16.09 23.12
CA THR A 209 -0.62 17.42 23.55
C THR A 209 -1.76 18.44 23.56
N PHE A 210 -2.66 18.39 22.58
CA PHE A 210 -3.84 19.27 22.55
C PHE A 210 -4.81 18.96 23.70
N PHE A 211 -5.08 17.68 23.95
CA PHE A 211 -5.91 17.25 25.08
C PHE A 211 -5.27 17.60 26.42
N LYS A 212 -3.95 17.46 26.58
CA LYS A 212 -3.22 17.93 27.76
C LYS A 212 -3.45 19.42 28.01
N HIS A 213 -3.51 20.24 26.95
CA HIS A 213 -3.77 21.68 27.05
C HIS A 213 -5.24 22.01 27.40
N CYS A 214 -6.21 21.23 26.90
CA CYS A 214 -7.65 21.55 27.04
C CYS A 214 -8.43 20.71 28.08
N CYS A 215 -7.81 19.68 28.67
CA CYS A 215 -8.47 18.70 29.52
C CYS A 215 -7.67 18.41 30.79
N ASP A 216 -8.15 18.93 31.91
CA ASP A 216 -7.59 18.72 33.25
C ASP A 216 -7.44 17.24 33.63
N HIS A 217 -8.34 16.37 33.16
CA HIS A 217 -8.23 14.91 33.39
C HIS A 217 -6.96 14.35 32.74
N VAL A 218 -6.71 14.70 31.48
CA VAL A 218 -5.53 14.23 30.73
C VAL A 218 -4.26 14.85 31.31
N PHE A 219 -4.29 16.16 31.60
CA PHE A 219 -3.17 16.86 32.23
C PHE A 219 -2.75 16.19 33.56
N ARG A 220 -3.70 15.93 34.46
CA ARG A 220 -3.43 15.29 35.75
C ARG A 220 -2.95 13.86 35.59
N SER A 221 -3.62 13.06 34.76
CA SER A 221 -3.17 11.68 34.55
C SER A 221 -1.76 11.65 33.96
N LEU A 222 -1.39 12.57 33.06
CA LEU A 222 -0.02 12.68 32.54
C LEU A 222 1.00 13.08 33.61
N ALA A 223 0.62 13.98 34.52
CA ALA A 223 1.47 14.45 35.62
C ALA A 223 1.73 13.34 36.65
N CYS A 224 0.71 12.52 36.94
CA CYS A 224 0.83 11.40 37.89
C CYS A 224 1.38 10.11 37.25
N HIS A 225 1.40 10.01 35.92
CA HIS A 225 1.85 8.81 35.24
C HIS A 225 3.35 8.58 35.46
N ASP A 226 3.72 7.42 35.97
CA ASP A 226 5.09 7.01 36.25
C ASP A 226 5.94 6.73 34.99
N GLY A 227 5.28 6.55 33.83
CA GLY A 227 5.95 6.18 32.57
C GLY A 227 5.83 4.70 32.23
N SER A 228 5.07 3.93 33.01
CA SER A 228 4.73 2.54 32.70
C SER A 228 3.99 2.41 31.36
N VAL A 229 4.01 1.20 30.78
CA VAL A 229 3.36 0.94 29.48
C VAL A 229 1.86 0.79 29.67
N LEU A 230 1.10 1.61 28.95
CA LEU A 230 -0.36 1.54 28.90
C LEU A 230 -0.82 0.48 27.92
N SER A 231 -1.83 -0.28 28.30
CA SER A 231 -2.49 -1.27 27.44
C SER A 231 -3.96 -0.92 27.27
N LEU A 232 -4.37 -0.72 26.02
CA LEU A 232 -5.76 -0.56 25.63
C LEU A 232 -6.47 -1.91 25.70
N PRO A 233 -7.68 -1.98 26.28
CA PRO A 233 -8.42 -3.23 26.43
C PRO A 233 -9.13 -3.68 25.14
N HIS A 234 -9.24 -2.80 24.15
CA HIS A 234 -9.97 -3.05 22.89
C HIS A 234 -9.50 -2.11 21.77
N ASP A 235 -9.90 -2.43 20.54
CA ASP A 235 -9.63 -1.66 19.33
C ASP A 235 -10.61 -0.51 19.09
N GLY A 236 -11.63 -0.37 19.94
CA GLY A 236 -12.66 0.67 19.82
C GLY A 236 -13.56 0.50 18.59
N GLY A 237 -13.57 -0.69 17.96
CA GLY A 237 -14.32 -0.95 16.72
C GLY A 237 -13.64 -0.45 15.45
N THR A 238 -12.39 0.03 15.53
CA THR A 238 -11.61 0.55 14.39
C THR A 238 -11.11 -0.58 13.46
N GLY A 239 -11.09 -1.83 13.94
CA GLY A 239 -10.52 -2.96 13.21
C GLY A 239 -8.99 -2.96 13.16
N PHE A 240 -8.34 -2.04 13.87
CA PHE A 240 -6.89 -2.00 14.00
C PHE A 240 -6.39 -3.02 15.03
N PRO A 241 -5.19 -3.62 14.83
CA PRO A 241 -4.57 -4.46 15.84
C PRO A 241 -4.33 -3.67 17.13
N VAL A 242 -4.76 -4.22 18.26
CA VAL A 242 -4.66 -3.56 19.57
C VAL A 242 -3.19 -3.30 19.94
N GLU A 243 -2.27 -4.16 19.51
CA GLU A 243 -0.84 -3.99 19.73
C GLU A 243 -0.32 -2.71 19.08
N GLN A 244 -0.73 -2.42 17.83
CA GLN A 244 -0.32 -1.19 17.15
C GLN A 244 -0.97 0.05 17.76
N LEU A 245 -2.23 -0.07 18.23
CA LEU A 245 -2.88 1.02 18.96
C LEU A 245 -2.18 1.31 20.28
N ASN A 246 -1.67 0.29 20.98
CA ASN A 246 -0.88 0.44 22.20
C ASN A 246 0.43 1.18 21.91
N ASP A 247 1.16 0.80 20.85
CA ASP A 247 2.39 1.49 20.46
C ASP A 247 2.14 2.98 20.21
N VAL A 248 1.10 3.31 19.43
CA VAL A 248 0.72 4.70 19.13
C VAL A 248 0.27 5.45 20.39
N ASN A 249 -0.51 4.80 21.26
CA ASN A 249 -0.98 5.39 22.51
C ASN A 249 0.19 5.75 23.43
N ASN A 250 1.13 4.83 23.63
CA ASN A 250 2.29 5.02 24.49
C ASN A 250 3.23 6.10 23.93
N GLU A 251 3.49 6.11 22.63
CA GLU A 251 4.28 7.18 22.00
C GLU A 251 3.60 8.55 22.11
N GLY A 252 2.28 8.61 21.96
CA GLY A 252 1.51 9.83 22.17
C GLY A 252 1.60 10.36 23.60
N VAL A 253 1.44 9.49 24.60
CA VAL A 253 1.56 9.82 26.03
C VAL A 253 2.97 10.27 26.38
N LYS A 254 3.99 9.52 25.95
CA LYS A 254 5.41 9.84 26.18
C LYS A 254 5.76 11.21 25.59
N TYR A 255 5.32 11.48 24.36
CA TYR A 255 5.55 12.77 23.71
C TYR A 255 4.86 13.91 24.45
N ALA A 256 3.58 13.75 24.82
CA ALA A 256 2.82 14.78 25.51
C ALA A 256 3.33 15.08 26.93
N LYS A 257 3.99 14.13 27.61
CA LYS A 257 4.67 14.42 28.88
C LYS A 257 5.79 15.45 28.70
N LEU A 258 6.51 15.41 27.58
CA LEU A 258 7.71 16.22 27.34
C LEU A 258 7.43 17.55 26.60
N HIS A 259 6.28 17.68 25.94
CA HIS A 259 6.00 18.84 25.07
C HIS A 259 4.75 19.62 25.51
N SER A 260 4.72 20.91 25.18
CA SER A 260 3.54 21.78 25.29
C SER A 260 2.79 21.84 23.95
N TRP A 261 1.54 22.32 23.94
CA TRP A 261 0.80 22.48 22.67
C TRP A 261 1.35 23.67 21.86
N GLU A 262 1.79 24.71 22.55
CA GLU A 262 2.33 25.94 22.00
C GLU A 262 3.57 25.66 21.12
N ASP A 263 4.48 24.79 21.60
CA ASP A 263 5.67 24.40 20.84
C ASP A 263 5.33 23.60 19.58
N VAL A 264 4.28 22.78 19.65
CA VAL A 264 3.87 21.87 18.58
C VAL A 264 3.08 22.59 17.48
N ALA A 265 2.25 23.57 17.85
CA ALA A 265 1.42 24.34 16.93
C ALA A 265 2.25 25.21 15.96
N VAL A 266 3.43 25.65 16.38
CA VAL A 266 4.33 26.52 15.59
C VAL A 266 5.17 25.72 14.58
N ALA A 267 5.32 24.39 14.76
CA ALA A 267 6.16 23.55 13.92
C ALA A 267 5.51 23.19 12.56
N THR A 268 5.41 24.16 11.65
CA THR A 268 5.06 23.90 10.24
C THR A 268 6.34 23.61 9.45
N ASN A 269 6.79 22.35 9.47
CA ASN A 269 7.96 21.97 8.69
C ASN A 269 7.63 21.99 7.19
N PRO A 270 8.49 22.58 6.33
CA PRO A 270 8.31 22.53 4.88
C PRO A 270 8.27 21.07 4.41
N LYS A 271 7.37 20.76 3.46
CA LYS A 271 7.17 19.41 2.93
C LYS A 271 8.30 19.03 1.98
N LYS A 272 9.47 18.71 2.53
CA LYS A 272 10.61 18.15 1.80
C LYS A 272 10.26 16.78 1.23
N VAL A 273 10.60 16.54 -0.03
CA VAL A 273 10.43 15.24 -0.71
C VAL A 273 11.78 14.54 -0.83
N LEU A 274 11.86 13.33 -0.32
CA LEU A 274 13.02 12.45 -0.49
C LEU A 274 12.82 11.56 -1.72
N LEU A 275 13.81 11.54 -2.61
CA LEU A 275 13.89 10.65 -3.76
C LEU A 275 15.01 9.64 -3.51
N ILE A 276 14.63 8.38 -3.31
CA ILE A 276 15.58 7.27 -3.11
C ILE A 276 15.75 6.54 -4.44
N LEU A 277 16.96 6.60 -5.00
CA LEU A 277 17.28 6.18 -6.36
C LEU A 277 18.34 5.06 -6.37
N PRO A 278 18.24 4.05 -7.24
CA PRO A 278 19.29 3.04 -7.34
C PRO A 278 20.59 3.62 -7.92
N ASP A 279 21.73 2.95 -7.72
CA ASP A 279 23.08 3.39 -8.15
C ASP A 279 23.17 3.72 -9.65
N ALA A 280 22.29 3.15 -10.47
CA ALA A 280 22.12 3.53 -11.87
C ALA A 280 21.90 5.05 -12.09
N PHE A 281 21.38 5.75 -11.08
CA PHE A 281 21.19 7.21 -11.06
C PHE A 281 22.31 7.98 -10.35
N ARG A 282 23.49 7.40 -10.09
CA ARG A 282 24.61 8.08 -9.39
C ARG A 282 25.04 9.43 -10.01
N THR A 283 24.69 9.68 -11.27
CA THR A 283 24.95 10.96 -11.97
C THR A 283 23.87 12.03 -11.72
N ILE A 284 22.82 11.78 -10.93
CA ILE A 284 21.66 12.66 -10.72
C ILE A 284 22.04 14.08 -10.29
N ASN A 285 22.98 14.22 -9.36
CA ASN A 285 23.46 15.51 -8.85
C ASN A 285 24.25 16.31 -9.91
N SER A 286 24.72 15.65 -10.95
CA SER A 286 25.32 16.32 -12.11
C SER A 286 24.29 16.75 -13.14
N VAL A 287 23.06 16.21 -13.10
CA VAL A 287 21.97 16.46 -14.06
C VAL A 287 21.01 17.54 -13.58
N PHE A 288 20.67 17.54 -12.30
CA PHE A 288 19.78 18.52 -11.67
C PHE A 288 20.53 19.36 -10.64
N LYS A 289 20.08 20.61 -10.45
CA LYS A 289 20.59 21.46 -9.37
C LYS A 289 20.04 20.98 -8.02
N ALA A 290 20.83 21.12 -6.97
CA ALA A 290 20.36 20.93 -5.60
C ALA A 290 19.24 21.93 -5.28
N ARG A 291 18.24 21.49 -4.52
CA ARG A 291 17.14 22.30 -4.02
C ARG A 291 16.84 21.92 -2.57
N ASP A 292 16.31 22.84 -1.80
CA ASP A 292 16.00 22.60 -0.38
C ASP A 292 14.71 21.78 -0.20
N ASP A 293 13.81 21.80 -1.18
CA ASP A 293 12.52 21.09 -1.17
C ASP A 293 12.60 19.63 -1.64
N VAL A 294 13.71 19.22 -2.27
CA VAL A 294 13.92 17.88 -2.80
C VAL A 294 15.31 17.36 -2.44
N GLU A 295 15.35 16.21 -1.76
CA GLU A 295 16.60 15.51 -1.43
C GLU A 295 16.74 14.26 -2.30
N PHE A 296 17.88 14.12 -2.98
CA PHE A 296 18.25 12.90 -3.69
C PHE A 296 19.16 12.04 -2.81
N SER A 297 18.78 10.78 -2.60
CA SER A 297 19.63 9.76 -1.98
C SER A 297 19.81 8.58 -2.94
N VAL A 298 21.07 8.27 -3.26
CA VAL A 298 21.42 7.15 -4.15
C VAL A 298 21.83 5.96 -3.31
N TYR A 299 21.28 4.78 -3.59
CA TYR A 299 21.58 3.54 -2.87
C TYR A 299 22.23 2.50 -3.77
N SER A 300 23.19 1.76 -3.21
CA SER A 300 23.85 0.64 -3.87
C SER A 300 23.29 -0.70 -3.41
N LYS A 301 22.83 -0.76 -2.15
CA LYS A 301 22.19 -1.92 -1.52
C LYS A 301 20.88 -1.50 -0.87
N LEU A 302 19.96 -2.46 -0.70
CA LEU A 302 18.69 -2.17 -0.03
C LEU A 302 18.88 -1.77 1.44
N SER A 303 20.00 -2.15 2.09
CA SER A 303 20.35 -1.69 3.44
C SER A 303 20.56 -0.18 3.54
N ASP A 304 21.02 0.47 2.46
CA ASP A 304 21.34 1.91 2.46
C ASP A 304 20.04 2.74 2.51
N VAL A 305 18.95 2.18 1.97
CA VAL A 305 17.61 2.75 2.04
C VAL A 305 17.15 2.87 3.48
N SER A 306 17.33 1.81 4.29
CA SER A 306 17.00 1.81 5.72
C SER A 306 17.71 2.93 6.48
N ALA A 307 19.02 3.09 6.24
CA ALA A 307 19.81 4.15 6.88
C ALA A 307 19.41 5.55 6.42
N THR A 308 18.95 5.70 5.17
CA THR A 308 18.44 6.97 4.65
C THR A 308 17.11 7.34 5.31
N LEU A 309 16.17 6.40 5.38
CA LEU A 309 14.84 6.62 5.97
C LEU A 309 14.90 6.97 7.47
N GLN A 310 15.92 6.51 8.19
CA GLN A 310 16.11 6.83 9.61
C GLN A 310 16.69 8.22 9.86
N ARG A 311 17.45 8.79 8.91
CA ARG A 311 18.15 10.07 9.07
C ARG A 311 17.38 11.26 8.51
N THR A 312 16.49 11.02 7.55
CA THR A 312 15.72 12.07 6.88
C THR A 312 14.61 12.62 7.77
N ASP A 313 14.31 13.90 7.61
CA ASP A 313 13.14 14.59 8.17
C ASP A 313 11.98 14.71 7.15
N ALA A 314 12.17 14.18 5.94
CA ALA A 314 11.18 14.23 4.88
C ALA A 314 9.89 13.49 5.25
N ARG A 315 8.73 14.08 4.90
CA ARG A 315 7.41 13.45 5.11
C ARG A 315 6.92 12.67 3.90
N ILE A 316 7.58 12.82 2.76
CA ILE A 316 7.24 12.12 1.52
C ILE A 316 8.52 11.51 0.98
N CYS A 317 8.46 10.22 0.64
CA CYS A 317 9.52 9.47 0.00
C CYS A 317 9.00 8.86 -1.31
N VAL A 318 9.71 9.09 -2.39
CA VAL A 318 9.53 8.37 -3.65
C VAL A 318 10.68 7.39 -3.77
N PHE A 319 10.37 6.10 -3.68
CA PHE A 319 11.33 5.01 -3.75
C PHE A 319 11.32 4.41 -5.15
N ILE A 320 12.47 4.42 -5.82
CA ILE A 320 12.62 3.79 -7.13
C ILE A 320 13.24 2.41 -6.93
N ALA A 321 12.58 1.38 -7.48
CA ALA A 321 13.00 0.00 -7.33
C ALA A 321 14.39 -0.26 -7.96
N PRO A 322 15.09 -1.34 -7.54
CA PRO A 322 16.45 -1.62 -7.99
C PRO A 322 16.56 -1.81 -9.50
N ALA A 323 17.59 -1.20 -10.09
CA ALA A 323 17.98 -1.32 -11.49
C ALA A 323 19.26 -2.18 -11.58
N THR A 324 19.11 -3.51 -11.44
CA THR A 324 20.21 -4.48 -11.37
C THR A 324 19.88 -5.75 -12.17
N ASP A 325 20.91 -6.39 -12.73
CA ASP A 325 20.76 -7.69 -13.42
C ASP A 325 20.44 -8.83 -12.45
N VAL A 326 21.01 -8.76 -11.25
CA VAL A 326 20.80 -9.76 -10.20
C VAL A 326 19.85 -9.20 -9.15
N THR A 327 18.77 -9.93 -8.89
CA THR A 327 17.80 -9.62 -7.85
C THR A 327 18.45 -9.71 -6.46
N PRO A 328 18.27 -8.71 -5.59
CA PRO A 328 18.73 -8.80 -4.20
C PRO A 328 18.14 -10.01 -3.45
N PRO A 329 18.87 -10.60 -2.49
CA PRO A 329 18.36 -11.73 -1.71
C PRO A 329 17.08 -11.39 -0.95
N LYS A 330 16.13 -12.33 -0.82
CA LYS A 330 14.86 -12.14 -0.09
C LYS A 330 15.00 -11.54 1.31
N LYS A 331 16.07 -11.88 2.03
CA LYS A 331 16.37 -11.31 3.36
C LYS A 331 16.49 -9.79 3.34
N GLU A 332 17.02 -9.21 2.27
CA GLU A 332 17.15 -7.76 2.12
C GLU A 332 15.79 -7.10 1.85
N TRP A 333 14.94 -7.71 1.03
CA TRP A 333 13.57 -7.26 0.79
C TRP A 333 12.73 -7.23 2.08
N PHE A 334 12.86 -8.24 2.95
CA PHE A 334 12.19 -8.25 4.25
C PHE A 334 12.66 -7.11 5.18
N ARG A 335 13.96 -6.80 5.16
CA ARG A 335 14.53 -5.67 5.92
C ARG A 335 14.06 -4.32 5.37
N LEU A 336 13.99 -4.19 4.04
CA LEU A 336 13.43 -3.03 3.38
C LEU A 336 11.97 -2.83 3.80
N ALA A 337 11.13 -3.87 3.68
CA ALA A 337 9.71 -3.82 4.06
C ALA A 337 9.53 -3.33 5.51
N SER A 338 10.35 -3.83 6.44
CA SER A 338 10.33 -3.40 7.84
C SER A 338 10.70 -1.92 8.01
N SER A 339 11.66 -1.44 7.22
CA SER A 339 12.12 -0.04 7.23
C SER A 339 11.06 0.90 6.64
N LEU A 340 10.41 0.50 5.55
CA LEU A 340 9.30 1.22 4.93
C LEU A 340 8.09 1.28 5.88
N ALA A 341 7.76 0.17 6.54
CA ALA A 341 6.71 0.14 7.56
C ALA A 341 7.01 1.10 8.71
N ASN A 342 8.26 1.13 9.21
CA ASN A 342 8.66 2.03 10.28
C ASN A 342 8.59 3.51 9.87
N ALA A 343 9.07 3.84 8.67
CA ALA A 343 8.96 5.20 8.13
C ALA A 343 7.48 5.61 7.96
N ALA A 344 6.62 4.71 7.48
CA ALA A 344 5.19 4.97 7.36
C ALA A 344 4.52 5.21 8.73
N ARG A 345 4.89 4.45 9.78
CA ARG A 345 4.43 4.68 11.16
C ARG A 345 4.80 6.07 11.68
N ASN A 346 5.97 6.58 11.29
CA ASN A 346 6.39 7.95 11.61
C ASN A 346 5.68 9.02 10.75
N GLY A 347 4.67 8.64 9.95
CA GLY A 347 3.86 9.53 9.14
C GLY A 347 4.44 9.82 7.75
N MET A 348 5.47 9.08 7.31
CA MET A 348 6.02 9.26 5.96
C MET A 348 5.09 8.63 4.90
N LYS A 349 4.75 9.39 3.85
CA LYS A 349 4.16 8.83 2.62
C LYS A 349 5.25 8.20 1.77
N ILE A 350 5.08 6.95 1.36
CA ILE A 350 6.03 6.23 0.51
C ILE A 350 5.32 5.87 -0.79
N VAL A 351 5.91 6.28 -1.91
CA VAL A 351 5.45 5.92 -3.26
C VAL A 351 6.56 5.12 -3.96
N ALA A 352 6.31 3.84 -4.20
CA ALA A 352 7.22 2.97 -4.94
C ALA A 352 6.93 3.03 -6.44
N VAL A 353 7.98 3.19 -7.25
CA VAL A 353 7.91 3.28 -8.72
C VAL A 353 9.00 2.40 -9.35
N ALA A 354 8.72 1.84 -10.52
CA ALA A 354 9.67 1.01 -11.27
C ALA A 354 10.81 1.87 -11.87
N PRO A 355 12.05 1.37 -11.93
CA PRO A 355 13.14 2.02 -12.65
C PRO A 355 12.92 1.96 -14.17
N PRO A 356 13.73 2.68 -14.97
CA PRO A 356 13.79 2.46 -16.41
C PRO A 356 14.04 0.99 -16.76
N ARG A 357 13.35 0.48 -17.79
CA ARG A 357 13.52 -0.90 -18.26
C ARG A 357 14.91 -1.11 -18.88
N GLY A 358 15.46 -2.31 -18.71
CA GLY A 358 16.65 -2.72 -19.47
C GLY A 358 17.53 -3.77 -18.82
N ASP A 359 17.53 -3.87 -17.50
CA ASP A 359 18.36 -4.82 -16.76
C ASP A 359 17.68 -6.20 -16.65
N ASP A 360 18.46 -7.28 -16.56
CA ASP A 360 17.94 -8.65 -16.56
C ASP A 360 17.02 -8.96 -15.36
N GLY A 361 17.29 -8.32 -14.22
CA GLY A 361 16.53 -8.48 -12.98
C GLY A 361 15.25 -7.63 -12.92
N TYR A 362 14.93 -6.87 -13.97
CA TYR A 362 13.85 -5.88 -13.98
C TYR A 362 12.49 -6.44 -13.53
N ASP A 363 12.03 -7.54 -14.12
CA ASP A 363 10.71 -8.13 -13.81
C ASP A 363 10.67 -8.66 -12.38
N GLN A 364 11.73 -9.34 -11.93
CA GLN A 364 11.80 -9.87 -10.57
C GLN A 364 11.86 -8.74 -9.53
N ASN A 365 12.65 -7.68 -9.78
CA ASN A 365 12.75 -6.54 -8.88
C ASN A 365 11.40 -5.81 -8.72
N ARG A 366 10.58 -5.74 -9.79
CA ARG A 366 9.20 -5.20 -9.72
C ARG A 366 8.32 -6.04 -8.80
N MET A 367 8.34 -7.36 -8.97
CA MET A 367 7.56 -8.28 -8.14
C MET A 367 7.97 -8.20 -6.67
N GLU A 368 9.27 -8.29 -6.37
CA GLU A 368 9.79 -8.23 -5.00
C GLU A 368 9.53 -6.87 -4.34
N THR A 369 9.56 -5.76 -5.11
CA THR A 369 9.18 -4.44 -4.58
C THR A 369 7.71 -4.39 -4.18
N ASN A 370 6.82 -4.93 -5.02
CA ASN A 370 5.40 -5.04 -4.68
C ASN A 370 5.17 -5.90 -3.44
N GLU A 371 5.82 -7.05 -3.34
CA GLU A 371 5.76 -7.92 -2.16
C GLU A 371 6.28 -7.21 -0.90
N ALA A 372 7.37 -6.46 -1.00
CA ALA A 372 7.93 -5.70 0.11
C ALA A 372 6.98 -4.58 0.59
N ILE A 373 6.33 -3.86 -0.34
CA ILE A 373 5.33 -2.84 -0.01
C ILE A 373 4.09 -3.48 0.64
N ASP A 374 3.61 -4.61 0.12
CA ASP A 374 2.46 -5.32 0.69
C ASP A 374 2.75 -5.89 2.07
N LEU A 375 3.96 -6.39 2.29
CA LEU A 375 4.41 -6.77 3.63
C LEU A 375 4.45 -5.56 4.56
N ALA A 376 5.02 -4.43 4.10
CA ALA A 376 5.05 -3.20 4.88
C ALA A 376 3.64 -2.72 5.27
N ARG A 377 2.66 -2.82 4.36
CA ARG A 377 1.25 -2.47 4.62
C ARG A 377 0.63 -3.33 5.72
N LYS A 378 0.93 -4.63 5.72
CA LYS A 378 0.45 -5.56 6.77
C LYS A 378 1.09 -5.20 8.12
N THR A 379 2.37 -4.84 8.11
CA THR A 379 3.16 -4.50 9.31
C THR A 379 2.83 -3.11 9.87
N ALA A 380 2.42 -2.15 9.04
CA ALA A 380 1.98 -0.81 9.44
C ALA A 380 0.50 -0.60 9.06
N SER A 381 -0.39 -1.40 9.63
CA SER A 381 -1.80 -1.47 9.21
C SER A 381 -2.56 -0.17 9.47
N LEU A 382 -2.18 0.58 10.52
CA LEU A 382 -2.68 1.95 10.81
C LEU A 382 -2.39 2.94 9.67
N MET A 383 -1.31 2.71 8.92
CA MET A 383 -0.75 3.60 7.89
C MET A 383 -0.72 2.97 6.50
N LYS A 384 -1.46 1.88 6.29
CA LYS A 384 -1.37 1.11 5.03
C LYS A 384 -1.60 1.98 3.77
N GLN A 385 -2.37 3.06 3.91
CA GLN A 385 -2.67 4.03 2.85
C GLN A 385 -1.48 4.94 2.50
N ASN A 386 -0.50 5.08 3.39
CA ASN A 386 0.74 5.81 3.13
C ASN A 386 1.74 5.01 2.31
N LEU A 387 1.54 3.71 2.16
CA LEU A 387 2.42 2.81 1.41
C LEU A 387 1.76 2.54 0.06
N ILE A 388 2.21 3.23 -0.97
CA ILE A 388 1.64 3.17 -2.31
C ILE A 388 2.66 2.53 -3.24
N SER A 389 2.25 1.46 -3.93
CA SER A 389 3.00 0.96 -5.07
C SER A 389 2.28 1.36 -6.34
N LEU A 390 2.99 2.07 -7.21
CA LEU A 390 2.55 2.38 -8.57
C LEU A 390 3.24 1.45 -9.58
N ILE A 391 3.62 0.25 -9.16
CA ILE A 391 4.19 -0.78 -10.02
C ILE A 391 3.07 -1.78 -10.35
N PRO A 392 2.40 -1.68 -11.51
CA PRO A 392 1.34 -2.61 -11.86
C PRO A 392 1.93 -4.01 -12.13
N VAL A 393 1.12 -5.03 -11.86
CA VAL A 393 1.45 -6.44 -12.11
C VAL A 393 1.71 -6.69 -13.60
N ILE A 394 0.92 -6.03 -14.46
CA ILE A 394 1.10 -6.03 -15.90
C ILE A 394 1.60 -4.64 -16.28
N GLU A 395 2.68 -4.59 -17.05
CA GLU A 395 3.26 -3.35 -17.55
C GLU A 395 2.24 -2.44 -18.22
N SER A 396 2.28 -1.15 -17.87
CA SER A 396 1.46 -0.12 -18.48
C SER A 396 2.31 0.86 -19.27
N VAL A 397 1.84 1.24 -20.47
CA VAL A 397 2.49 2.24 -21.33
C VAL A 397 2.59 3.62 -20.66
N LYS A 398 1.81 3.86 -19.60
CA LYS A 398 1.83 5.10 -18.82
C LYS A 398 2.96 5.15 -17.78
N GLU A 399 3.64 4.04 -17.54
CA GLU A 399 4.72 4.00 -16.54
C GLU A 399 5.96 4.78 -17.02
N PRO A 400 6.69 5.45 -16.11
CA PRO A 400 7.96 6.11 -16.44
C PRO A 400 9.02 5.15 -16.97
N SER A 401 8.88 3.85 -16.69
CA SER A 401 9.74 2.78 -17.19
C SER A 401 9.58 2.51 -18.68
N HIS A 402 8.53 3.05 -19.32
CA HIS A 402 8.20 2.85 -20.73
C HIS A 402 8.36 4.13 -21.54
N GLY A 403 8.47 4.00 -22.87
CA GLY A 403 8.61 5.15 -23.79
C GLY A 403 10.07 5.55 -24.04
N PRO A 404 10.35 6.81 -24.42
CA PRO A 404 11.70 7.28 -24.73
C PRO A 404 12.71 7.07 -23.59
N ALA A 405 12.27 7.12 -22.33
CA ALA A 405 13.16 6.87 -21.19
C ALA A 405 13.48 5.38 -20.95
N ALA A 406 12.87 4.45 -21.69
CA ALA A 406 13.13 3.01 -21.59
C ALA A 406 14.44 2.58 -22.29
N HIS A 407 15.40 3.49 -22.43
CA HIS A 407 16.68 3.19 -23.04
C HIS A 407 17.52 2.34 -22.07
N PRO A 408 17.80 1.07 -22.41
CA PRO A 408 18.64 0.23 -21.59
C PRO A 408 20.05 0.83 -21.52
N ARG A 409 20.71 0.62 -20.38
CA ARG A 409 22.13 0.94 -20.24
C ARG A 409 22.94 -0.07 -21.06
N VAL A 410 24.17 0.30 -21.43
CA VAL A 410 25.08 -0.60 -22.16
C VAL A 410 25.46 -1.79 -21.28
N SER A 411 25.63 -1.55 -19.97
CA SER A 411 25.80 -2.56 -18.94
C SER A 411 25.09 -2.12 -17.65
N ALA A 412 24.67 -3.05 -16.80
CA ALA A 412 24.11 -2.72 -15.48
C ALA A 412 25.10 -2.01 -14.54
N ALA A 413 26.40 -2.10 -14.81
CA ALA A 413 27.42 -1.31 -14.10
C ALA A 413 27.42 0.18 -14.50
N ASP A 414 26.94 0.52 -15.69
CA ASP A 414 26.95 1.89 -16.19
C ASP A 414 25.88 2.75 -15.51
N ALA A 415 26.04 4.07 -15.54
CA ALA A 415 24.99 4.98 -15.09
C ALA A 415 24.04 5.29 -16.24
N TYR A 416 22.78 5.63 -15.95
CA TYR A 416 21.91 6.22 -16.95
C TYR A 416 22.50 7.54 -17.47
N THR A 417 22.31 7.79 -18.76
CA THR A 417 22.74 9.05 -19.36
C THR A 417 21.89 10.21 -18.85
N ALA A 418 22.44 11.43 -18.91
CA ALA A 418 21.72 12.63 -18.50
C ALA A 418 20.41 12.85 -19.29
N ALA A 419 20.31 12.35 -20.53
CA ALA A 419 19.10 12.43 -21.34
C ALA A 419 18.01 11.51 -20.77
N VAL A 420 18.35 10.24 -20.54
CA VAL A 420 17.43 9.23 -19.97
C VAL A 420 16.92 9.66 -18.60
N ILE A 421 17.80 10.16 -17.72
CA ILE A 421 17.40 10.67 -16.41
C ILE A 421 16.38 11.79 -16.54
N LYS A 422 16.60 12.77 -17.42
CA LYS A 422 15.67 13.90 -17.61
C LYS A 422 14.30 13.44 -18.11
N GLU A 423 14.29 12.58 -19.13
CA GLU A 423 13.04 12.05 -19.69
C GLU A 423 12.26 11.23 -18.67
N TYR A 424 12.97 10.36 -17.92
CA TYR A 424 12.37 9.56 -16.86
C TYR A 424 11.72 10.45 -15.79
N PHE A 425 12.44 11.47 -15.28
CA PHE A 425 11.91 12.36 -14.24
C PHE A 425 10.74 13.23 -14.72
N ASN A 426 10.73 13.63 -15.99
CA ASN A 426 9.59 14.34 -16.58
C ASN A 426 8.33 13.45 -16.58
N MET A 427 8.46 12.18 -16.99
CA MET A 427 7.35 11.23 -16.95
C MET A 427 6.95 10.86 -15.52
N LEU A 428 7.93 10.68 -14.62
CA LEU A 428 7.71 10.39 -13.21
C LEU A 428 6.84 11.46 -12.55
N ARG A 429 7.15 12.75 -12.77
CA ARG A 429 6.39 13.87 -12.21
C ARG A 429 4.91 13.80 -12.57
N ASP A 430 4.61 13.47 -13.81
CA ASP A 430 3.22 13.37 -14.29
C ASP A 430 2.55 12.10 -13.79
N TYR A 431 3.29 10.99 -13.76
CA TYR A 431 2.81 9.69 -13.31
C TYR A 431 2.41 9.69 -11.84
N ILE A 432 3.21 10.32 -10.97
CA ILE A 432 2.94 10.34 -9.53
C ILE A 432 2.12 11.56 -9.07
N ARG A 433 1.71 12.44 -9.99
CA ARG A 433 1.07 13.73 -9.68
C ARG A 433 -0.15 13.61 -8.75
N ALA A 434 -0.92 12.54 -8.88
CA ALA A 434 -2.07 12.26 -8.03
C ALA A 434 -1.68 12.02 -6.56
N GLU A 435 -0.46 11.53 -6.32
CA GLU A 435 0.02 11.16 -4.99
C GLU A 435 1.02 12.16 -4.41
N VAL A 436 1.91 12.69 -5.25
CA VAL A 436 3.00 13.60 -4.88
C VAL A 436 3.17 14.67 -5.96
N GLN A 437 3.11 15.92 -5.55
CA GLN A 437 3.52 17.05 -6.39
C GLN A 437 5.04 17.22 -6.26
N LEU A 438 5.78 16.74 -7.26
CA LEU A 438 7.21 17.03 -7.40
C LEU A 438 7.39 18.41 -8.07
N PRO A 439 8.26 19.28 -7.54
CA PRO A 439 8.59 20.54 -8.20
C PRO A 439 9.31 20.28 -9.52
N GLU A 440 9.31 21.28 -10.40
CA GLU A 440 10.10 21.22 -11.62
C GLU A 440 11.59 21.24 -11.29
N LEU A 441 12.33 20.24 -11.81
CA LEU A 441 13.74 20.07 -11.52
C LEU A 441 14.58 20.88 -12.52
N ASP A 442 15.29 21.88 -12.02
CA ASP A 442 16.18 22.70 -12.84
C ASP A 442 17.34 21.87 -13.36
N THR A 443 17.47 21.80 -14.68
CA THR A 443 18.63 21.14 -15.28
C THR A 443 19.90 21.93 -14.97
N SER A 444 20.96 21.22 -14.57
CA SER A 444 22.28 21.80 -14.45
C SER A 444 22.73 22.22 -15.86
N SER A 445 22.86 23.52 -16.09
CA SER A 445 23.29 24.02 -17.39
C SER A 445 24.79 23.76 -17.55
N ARG A 446 25.18 22.55 -17.97
CA ARG A 446 26.54 22.30 -18.50
C ARG A 446 26.89 23.28 -19.63
N THR A 447 25.88 23.79 -20.32
CA THR A 447 26.00 24.79 -21.39
C THR A 447 26.66 26.08 -20.95
N VAL A 448 26.58 26.53 -19.69
CA VAL A 448 27.25 27.78 -19.28
C VAL A 448 28.76 27.58 -19.17
N ARG A 449 29.20 26.49 -18.53
CA ARG A 449 30.64 26.20 -18.37
C ARG A 449 31.29 25.79 -19.70
N SER A 450 30.60 25.00 -20.52
CA SER A 450 31.06 24.66 -21.86
C SER A 450 31.05 25.88 -22.80
N ARG A 451 30.01 26.74 -22.77
CA ARG A 451 30.02 28.01 -23.53
C ARG A 451 31.13 28.93 -23.07
N GLN A 452 31.39 29.04 -21.77
CA GLN A 452 32.49 29.85 -21.24
C GLN A 452 33.85 29.28 -21.68
N TYR A 453 34.04 27.96 -21.63
CA TYR A 453 35.25 27.32 -22.14
C TYR A 453 35.44 27.57 -23.65
N PHE A 454 34.40 27.37 -24.47
CA PHE A 454 34.48 27.65 -25.92
C PHE A 454 34.64 29.15 -26.23
N LYS A 455 34.05 30.04 -25.40
CA LYS A 455 34.22 31.48 -25.51
C LYS A 455 35.66 31.89 -25.18
N GLN A 456 36.22 31.41 -24.07
CA GLN A 456 37.61 31.63 -23.68
C GLN A 456 38.60 31.07 -24.71
N ARG A 457 38.33 29.87 -25.25
CA ARG A 457 39.15 29.28 -26.30
C ARG A 457 39.10 30.07 -27.61
N LYS A 458 37.93 30.62 -27.97
CA LYS A 458 37.76 31.48 -29.15
C LYS A 458 38.44 32.85 -28.95
N GLU A 459 38.37 33.41 -27.75
CA GLU A 459 39.07 34.66 -27.38
C GLU A 459 40.59 34.47 -27.37
N LYS A 460 41.09 33.35 -26.84
CA LYS A 460 42.52 32.99 -26.89
C LYS A 460 43.03 32.86 -28.32
N LYS A 461 42.28 32.16 -29.20
CA LYS A 461 42.64 32.03 -30.61
C LYS A 461 42.67 33.39 -31.35
N ARG A 462 41.72 34.29 -31.05
CA ARG A 462 41.71 35.66 -31.58
C ARG A 462 42.86 36.52 -31.06
N ALA A 463 43.30 36.31 -29.82
CA ALA A 463 44.46 36.99 -29.27
C ALA A 463 45.76 36.51 -29.94
N GLU A 464 45.90 35.20 -30.15
CA GLU A 464 47.04 34.59 -30.87
C GLU A 464 47.12 35.07 -32.33
N GLU A 465 45.99 35.14 -33.04
CA GLU A 465 45.93 35.67 -34.42
C GLU A 465 46.30 37.17 -34.50
N LYS A 466 45.96 37.97 -33.49
CA LYS A 466 46.37 39.39 -33.42
C LYS A 466 47.86 39.58 -33.14
N VAL A 467 48.49 38.67 -32.40
CA VAL A 467 49.94 38.70 -32.14
C VAL A 467 50.73 38.30 -33.40
N GLN A 468 50.20 37.39 -34.23
CA GLN A 468 50.83 37.02 -35.51
C GLN A 468 50.55 38.02 -36.65
N GLY A 469 49.45 38.77 -36.61
CA GLY A 469 49.14 39.82 -37.60
C GLY A 469 50.04 41.07 -37.55
N GLY A 470 50.92 41.20 -36.55
CA GLY A 470 51.86 42.32 -36.41
C GLY A 470 53.18 42.16 -37.18
N ARG A 471 53.45 41.00 -37.79
CA ARG A 471 54.62 40.82 -38.67
C ARG A 471 54.19 40.86 -40.13
N VAL A 472 54.03 42.08 -40.64
CA VAL A 472 54.17 42.35 -42.07
C VAL A 472 55.65 42.15 -42.43
N VAL A 473 56.03 40.90 -42.68
CA VAL A 473 57.22 40.60 -43.47
C VAL A 473 56.74 40.52 -44.91
N LYS A 474 57.18 41.50 -45.72
CA LYS A 474 57.11 41.46 -47.18
C LYS A 474 57.74 40.15 -47.65
N GLN A 475 56.94 39.13 -47.95
CA GLN A 475 57.40 37.98 -48.71
C GLN A 475 57.11 38.23 -50.19
N HIS A 476 58.20 38.18 -50.95
CA HIS A 476 58.25 38.23 -52.40
C HIS A 476 57.26 37.24 -53.02
N ARG A 477 56.44 37.76 -53.95
CA ARG A 477 55.66 36.97 -54.91
C ARG A 477 56.62 36.13 -55.76
N PHE A 478 56.64 34.81 -55.53
CA PHE A 478 56.99 33.84 -56.56
C PHE A 478 55.70 33.29 -57.15
N ASN A 479 55.43 33.63 -58.40
CA ASN A 479 54.33 33.09 -59.19
C ASN A 479 54.65 31.64 -59.58
N PHE A 480 54.05 30.66 -58.89
CA PHE A 480 53.92 29.31 -59.45
C PHE A 480 52.52 29.16 -60.05
N ARG A 481 52.49 29.16 -61.38
CA ARG A 481 51.32 28.92 -62.22
C ARG A 481 51.13 27.40 -62.30
N MET A 482 50.29 26.83 -61.44
CA MET A 482 49.86 25.44 -61.57
C MET A 482 48.68 25.38 -62.54
N THR A 483 48.95 24.80 -63.70
CA THR A 483 48.00 24.40 -64.72
C THR A 483 47.00 23.39 -64.17
N ALA A 484 45.71 23.64 -64.40
CA ALA A 484 44.63 22.68 -64.21
C ALA A 484 44.71 21.56 -65.25
N PRO A 485 44.42 20.30 -64.90
CA PRO A 485 43.99 19.30 -65.87
C PRO A 485 42.47 19.32 -66.01
N THR A 486 42.03 19.61 -67.22
CA THR A 486 40.67 19.43 -67.76
C THR A 486 40.29 17.95 -67.92
N PRO A 487 38.98 17.66 -68.11
CA PRO A 487 38.37 16.36 -67.88
C PRO A 487 38.13 15.55 -69.18
N TYR A 488 38.20 14.22 -69.09
CA TYR A 488 37.66 13.23 -70.03
C TYR A 488 37.59 11.88 -69.25
N ALA A 489 36.65 10.95 -69.43
CA ALA A 489 35.54 10.80 -70.34
C ALA A 489 34.49 9.82 -69.74
N MET A 490 33.22 10.07 -70.07
CA MET A 490 32.17 9.11 -70.52
C MET A 490 32.66 7.68 -70.83
N LEU A 491 32.01 6.53 -70.57
CA LEU A 491 30.62 6.00 -70.49
C LEU A 491 30.79 4.46 -70.15
N PRO A 492 29.78 3.53 -70.13
CA PRO A 492 28.36 3.66 -70.39
C PRO A 492 27.42 3.05 -69.32
N GLN A 493 26.15 3.34 -69.57
CA GLN A 493 24.92 2.88 -68.95
C GLN A 493 24.79 1.34 -68.86
N GLY A 494 24.31 0.88 -67.71
CA GLY A 494 23.69 -0.44 -67.52
C GLY A 494 22.24 -0.25 -67.06
N ILE A 495 21.33 -0.78 -67.87
CA ILE A 495 19.87 -0.66 -67.85
C ILE A 495 19.27 -1.83 -67.05
N PHE A 496 18.25 -1.52 -66.22
CA PHE A 496 17.19 -2.41 -65.66
C PHE A 496 17.64 -3.60 -64.77
N THR A 497 17.04 -3.82 -63.59
CA THR A 497 15.66 -4.29 -63.49
C THR A 497 15.03 -4.04 -62.10
N GLN A 498 13.75 -3.72 -62.19
CA GLN A 498 12.70 -3.64 -61.20
C GLN A 498 12.32 -5.06 -60.72
N TRP A 499 12.40 -5.37 -59.41
CA TRP A 499 11.83 -6.60 -58.85
C TRP A 499 11.25 -6.41 -57.44
N ASN A 500 9.94 -6.27 -57.40
CA ASN A 500 8.99 -6.80 -56.42
C ASN A 500 7.65 -6.80 -57.19
N PRO A 501 6.68 -7.72 -56.99
CA PRO A 501 6.49 -8.67 -55.88
C PRO A 501 6.07 -10.09 -56.33
N MET A 502 5.92 -11.05 -55.40
CA MET A 502 4.77 -11.96 -55.26
C MET A 502 5.08 -13.33 -54.62
N MET A 503 4.24 -13.67 -53.65
CA MET A 503 3.51 -14.94 -53.45
C MET A 503 4.17 -16.29 -53.84
N GLY A 504 4.18 -17.17 -52.85
CA GLY A 504 3.93 -18.62 -52.93
C GLY A 504 3.79 -19.13 -51.49
N MET A 505 2.62 -19.37 -50.90
CA MET A 505 1.54 -20.33 -51.17
C MET A 505 1.97 -21.82 -51.22
N TYR A 506 1.78 -22.48 -50.06
CA TYR A 506 1.24 -23.84 -49.80
C TYR A 506 2.08 -25.09 -50.18
N PRO A 507 1.72 -26.34 -49.73
CA PRO A 507 0.60 -26.78 -48.85
C PRO A 507 0.97 -27.76 -47.70
N GLY A 508 0.13 -27.84 -46.65
CA GLY A 508 -0.68 -29.05 -46.35
C GLY A 508 -0.35 -29.55 -44.92
N GLN A 509 -1.24 -30.07 -44.07
CA GLN A 509 -2.53 -30.72 -44.29
C GLN A 509 -3.23 -30.97 -42.93
N PHE A 510 -4.57 -30.88 -42.96
CA PHE A 510 -5.59 -31.56 -42.12
C PHE A 510 -5.60 -31.38 -40.58
N GLY A 511 -6.74 -31.08 -39.94
CA GLY A 511 -8.11 -30.95 -40.46
C GLY A 511 -9.13 -30.52 -39.39
N ASN A 512 -10.26 -30.01 -39.91
CA ASN A 512 -11.67 -30.24 -39.54
C ASN A 512 -12.06 -30.36 -38.05
N THR A 513 -13.16 -29.82 -37.52
CA THR A 513 -14.44 -29.22 -37.97
C THR A 513 -15.15 -28.92 -36.64
N ARG A 514 -16.02 -27.92 -36.43
CA ARG A 514 -17.36 -27.76 -37.02
C ARG A 514 -17.98 -26.49 -36.42
N ALA A 515 -18.65 -25.74 -37.28
CA ALA A 515 -19.43 -24.56 -36.96
C ALA A 515 -20.71 -24.87 -36.15
N ARG A 516 -21.21 -23.86 -35.43
CA ARG A 516 -22.63 -23.51 -35.49
C ARG A 516 -22.86 -22.03 -35.22
N ARG A 517 -23.35 -21.35 -36.25
CA ARG A 517 -24.05 -20.06 -36.19
C ARG A 517 -25.37 -20.23 -35.44
N GLY A 518 -25.77 -19.19 -34.72
CA GLY A 518 -27.15 -18.97 -34.28
C GLY A 518 -27.39 -17.48 -34.04
N ARG A 519 -28.07 -16.84 -34.98
CA ARG A 519 -28.70 -15.50 -34.85
C ARG A 519 -30.03 -15.64 -34.10
N GLY A 520 -30.42 -14.56 -33.42
CA GLY A 520 -31.76 -14.29 -32.87
C GLY A 520 -31.61 -13.72 -31.46
N GLY A 521 -32.12 -12.54 -31.08
CA GLY A 521 -33.20 -11.75 -31.63
C GLY A 521 -34.17 -11.41 -30.48
N SER A 522 -34.29 -10.12 -30.17
CA SER A 522 -35.48 -9.46 -29.60
C SER A 522 -35.89 -9.66 -28.12
N SER A 523 -35.73 -8.55 -27.37
CA SER A 523 -36.80 -7.83 -26.63
C SER A 523 -37.25 -8.21 -25.20
N ARG A 524 -37.33 -7.12 -24.41
CA ARG A 524 -38.37 -6.69 -23.45
C ARG A 524 -38.30 -7.11 -21.96
N ARG A 525 -37.92 -6.09 -21.18
CA ARG A 525 -38.52 -5.50 -19.95
C ARG A 525 -38.65 -6.32 -18.63
N PRO A 526 -38.53 -5.65 -17.47
CA PRO A 526 -38.63 -6.26 -16.13
C PRO A 526 -40.03 -6.10 -15.52
N PRO A 527 -40.28 -6.70 -14.35
CA PRO A 527 -41.22 -6.13 -13.39
C PRO A 527 -40.58 -5.79 -12.04
N HIS A 528 -41.20 -4.79 -11.43
CA HIS A 528 -41.09 -4.36 -10.06
C HIS A 528 -41.37 -5.48 -9.05
N HIS A 529 -40.65 -5.44 -7.91
CA HIS A 529 -41.24 -5.32 -6.58
C HIS A 529 -40.23 -4.71 -5.60
#